data_AF-J9Z1F7-F1
#
_entry.id   AF-J9Z1F7-F1
#
_cell.length_a   1.000
_cell.length_b   1.000
_cell.length_c   1.000
_cell.angle_alpha   90.00
_cell.angle_beta   90.00
_cell.angle_gamma   90.00
#
_symmetry.space_group_name_H-M   'P 1'
#
loop_
_entity.id
_entity.type
_entity.pdbx_description
1 polymer ?
#
loop_
_entity_poly.entity_id
_entity_poly.type
_entity_poly.pdbx_seq_one_letter_code
_entity_poly.pdbx_strand_id
1 'polypeptide(L)'
;MKEAFLILGNQLFDKKYLSSFKKNSIFFMQEDMGLCTYFKHHKQKIYYFLGCMREYREYLKKNNFNITYIDLEKNIKEFKDYFEGLYFFIKKII
;
A
#
# COMPACT_ATOMS: atom_id res chain seq x y z
N MET A 1 -11.37 18.56 2.05
CA MET A 1 -10.78 17.54 2.95
C MET A 1 -9.98 16.59 2.08
N LYS A 2 -8.78 16.17 2.48
CA LYS A 2 -8.01 15.17 1.70
C LYS A 2 -8.49 13.77 2.07
N GLU A 3 -8.71 12.92 1.08
CA GLU A 3 -9.18 11.55 1.27
C GLU A 3 -8.01 10.57 1.39
N ALA A 4 -8.19 9.50 2.16
CA ALA A 4 -7.27 8.36 2.15
C ALA A 4 -7.71 7.37 1.06
N PHE A 5 -6.85 7.12 0.06
CA PHE A 5 -7.11 6.13 -0.98
C PHE A 5 -6.29 4.86 -0.71
N LEU A 6 -6.97 3.80 -0.28
CA LEU A 6 -6.35 2.51 0.05
C LEU A 6 -6.10 1.68 -1.21
N ILE A 7 -4.90 1.13 -1.36
CA ILE A 7 -4.58 0.13 -2.38
C ILE A 7 -4.01 -1.12 -1.73
N LEU A 8 -4.67 -2.26 -1.94
CA LEU A 8 -4.20 -3.58 -1.52
C LEU A 8 -3.36 -4.25 -2.61
N GLY A 9 -2.59 -5.28 -2.24
CA GLY A 9 -1.68 -5.98 -3.16
C GLY A 9 -2.36 -6.64 -4.37
N ASN A 10 -3.67 -6.86 -4.32
CA ASN A 10 -4.48 -7.40 -5.42
C ASN A 10 -5.25 -6.33 -6.21
N GLN A 11 -5.05 -5.04 -5.95
CA GLN A 11 -5.80 -3.92 -6.52
C GLN A 11 -4.91 -2.96 -7.33
N LEU A 12 -3.88 -3.50 -7.99
CA LEU A 12 -2.86 -2.75 -8.72
C LEU A 12 -3.36 -2.31 -10.12
N PHE A 13 -4.40 -1.47 -10.16
CA PHE A 13 -5.07 -1.04 -11.41
C PHE A 13 -4.24 -0.02 -12.22
N ASP A 14 -4.47 0.07 -13.53
CA ASP A 14 -3.84 1.11 -14.37
C ASP A 14 -4.22 2.53 -13.89
N LYS A 15 -3.29 3.49 -14.03
CA LYS A 15 -3.49 4.89 -13.62
C LYS A 15 -4.76 5.53 -14.21
N LYS A 16 -5.21 5.10 -15.39
CA LYS A 16 -6.43 5.64 -16.03
C LYS A 16 -7.67 5.48 -15.16
N TYR A 17 -7.72 4.44 -14.32
CA TYR A 17 -8.83 4.19 -13.39
C TYR A 17 -8.66 4.94 -12.06
N LEU A 18 -7.48 5.49 -11.79
CA LEU A 18 -7.16 6.19 -10.54
C LEU A 18 -7.10 7.72 -10.68
N SER A 19 -6.98 8.22 -11.92
CA SER A 19 -6.80 9.65 -12.21
C SER A 19 -7.87 10.55 -11.60
N SER A 20 -9.12 10.09 -11.48
CA SER A 20 -10.22 10.84 -10.87
C SER A 20 -9.99 11.14 -9.38
N PHE A 21 -9.28 10.28 -8.67
CA PHE A 21 -9.00 10.41 -7.23
C PHE A 21 -7.69 11.15 -6.94
N LYS A 22 -6.80 11.25 -7.95
CA LYS A 22 -5.44 11.79 -7.83
C LYS A 22 -5.35 13.17 -7.15
N LYS A 23 -6.30 14.07 -7.42
CA LYS A 23 -6.25 15.46 -6.94
C LYS A 23 -6.62 15.59 -5.46
N ASN A 24 -7.58 14.79 -4.99
CA ASN A 24 -8.19 14.96 -3.68
C ASN A 24 -7.71 13.92 -2.66
N SER A 25 -7.01 12.87 -3.10
CA SER A 25 -6.62 11.77 -2.24
C SER A 25 -5.11 11.65 -2.03
N ILE A 26 -4.73 11.15 -0.85
CA ILE A 26 -3.41 10.60 -0.58
C ILE A 26 -3.53 9.08 -0.66
N PHE A 27 -2.76 8.49 -1.56
CA PHE A 27 -2.74 7.06 -1.79
C PHE A 27 -1.93 6.35 -0.71
N PHE A 28 -2.35 5.16 -0.33
CA PHE A 28 -1.70 4.38 0.71
C PHE A 28 -1.57 2.91 0.33
N MET A 29 -0.37 2.39 0.56
CA MET A 29 -0.03 0.99 0.43
C MET A 29 0.88 0.58 1.58
N GLN A 30 0.76 -0.66 2.01
CA GLN A 30 1.57 -1.22 3.08
C GLN A 30 1.78 -2.71 2.85
N GLU A 31 3.03 -3.15 3.00
CA GLU A 31 3.38 -4.56 3.13
C GLU A 31 3.12 -5.00 4.57
N ASP A 32 2.59 -6.22 4.76
CA ASP A 32 2.23 -6.72 6.09
C ASP A 32 2.50 -8.22 6.22
N MET A 33 3.12 -8.62 7.34
CA MET A 33 3.48 -10.02 7.58
C MET A 33 2.24 -10.89 7.84
N GLY A 34 1.21 -10.37 8.50
CA GLY A 34 -0.05 -11.07 8.74
C GLY A 34 -0.74 -11.44 7.43
N LEU A 35 -0.79 -10.52 6.46
CA LEU A 35 -1.30 -10.77 5.11
C LEU A 35 -0.43 -11.77 4.31
N CYS A 36 0.83 -11.96 4.67
CA CYS A 36 1.68 -12.98 4.06
C CYS A 36 1.52 -14.37 4.70
N THR A 37 0.95 -14.46 5.91
CA THR A 37 1.01 -15.66 6.76
C THR A 37 -0.34 -16.17 7.28
N TYR A 38 -1.45 -15.46 7.01
CA TYR A 38 -2.80 -15.91 7.39
C TYR A 38 -3.20 -17.26 6.78
N PHE A 39 -2.57 -17.66 5.68
CA PHE A 39 -2.48 -19.05 5.23
C PHE A 39 -1.03 -19.40 4.90
N LYS A 40 -0.75 -20.70 4.75
CA LYS A 40 0.52 -21.20 4.22
C LYS A 40 0.62 -20.95 2.71
N HIS A 41 0.84 -19.70 2.32
CA HIS A 41 1.04 -19.33 0.93
C HIS A 41 2.37 -19.86 0.38
N HIS A 42 2.38 -20.15 -0.92
CA HIS A 42 3.62 -20.50 -1.60
C HIS A 42 4.60 -19.31 -1.57
N LYS A 43 5.89 -19.57 -1.35
CA LYS A 43 6.91 -18.52 -1.25
C LYS A 43 6.94 -17.61 -2.49
N GLN A 44 6.78 -18.20 -3.68
CA GLN A 44 6.72 -17.43 -4.93
C GLN A 44 5.51 -16.50 -4.98
N LYS A 45 4.36 -16.88 -4.39
CA LYS A 45 3.18 -16.02 -4.35
C LYS A 45 3.48 -14.79 -3.49
N ILE A 46 4.04 -14.98 -2.29
CA ILE A 46 4.42 -13.87 -1.40
C ILE A 46 5.40 -12.93 -2.11
N TYR A 47 6.47 -13.51 -2.68
CA TYR A 47 7.48 -12.74 -3.42
C TYR A 47 6.88 -11.95 -4.58
N TYR A 48 6.01 -12.59 -5.38
CA TYR A 48 5.31 -11.96 -6.49
C TYR A 48 4.48 -10.75 -6.01
N PHE A 49 3.64 -10.93 -4.99
CA PHE A 49 2.80 -9.84 -4.49
C PHE A 49 3.62 -8.67 -3.95
N LEU A 50 4.64 -8.93 -3.13
CA LEU A 50 5.49 -7.87 -2.58
C LEU A 50 6.28 -7.15 -3.68
N GLY A 51 6.83 -7.90 -4.65
CA GLY A 51 7.51 -7.33 -5.81
C GLY A 51 6.59 -6.44 -6.64
N CYS A 52 5.40 -6.92 -6.98
CA CYS A 52 4.40 -6.14 -7.71
C CYS A 52 3.98 -4.87 -6.96
N MET A 53 3.79 -4.93 -5.64
CA MET A 53 3.43 -3.75 -4.83
C MET A 53 4.52 -2.68 -4.85
N ARG A 54 5.80 -3.08 -4.78
CA ARG A 54 6.95 -2.18 -4.84
C ARG A 54 7.07 -1.51 -6.21
N GLU A 55 6.99 -2.28 -7.29
CA GLU A 55 7.00 -1.75 -8.65
C GLU A 55 5.81 -0.82 -8.89
N TYR A 56 4.64 -1.17 -8.36
CA TYR A 56 3.43 -0.36 -8.51
C TYR A 56 3.52 0.97 -7.76
N ARG A 57 4.11 1.00 -6.57
CA ARG A 57 4.43 2.24 -5.86
C ARG A 57 5.30 3.16 -6.72
N GLU A 58 6.36 2.62 -7.34
CA GLU A 58 7.25 3.41 -8.19
C GLU A 58 6.55 3.86 -9.48
N TYR A 59 5.69 3.03 -10.07
CA TYR A 59 4.81 3.42 -11.18
C TYR A 59 3.91 4.60 -10.79
N LEU A 60 3.25 4.56 -9.63
CA LEU A 60 2.38 5.65 -9.16
C LEU A 60 3.17 6.94 -8.89
N LYS A 61 4.34 6.86 -8.25
CA LYS A 61 5.23 8.00 -8.04
C LYS A 61 5.68 8.64 -9.36
N LYS A 62 6.13 7.83 -10.34
CA LYS A 62 6.53 8.29 -11.68
C LYS A 62 5.39 8.99 -12.43
N ASN A 63 4.14 8.66 -12.09
CA ASN A 63 2.94 9.30 -12.62
C ASN A 63 2.37 10.38 -11.69
N ASN A 64 3.17 10.91 -10.75
CA ASN A 64 2.88 12.03 -9.85
C ASN A 64 1.68 11.80 -8.93
N PHE A 65 1.38 10.56 -8.56
CA PHE A 65 0.41 10.28 -7.50
C PHE A 65 1.06 10.53 -6.13
N ASN A 66 0.31 11.16 -5.22
CA ASN A 66 0.76 11.35 -3.84
C ASN A 66 0.56 10.06 -3.05
N ILE A 67 1.58 9.21 -2.98
CA ILE A 67 1.51 7.89 -2.34
C ILE A 67 2.41 7.79 -1.10
N THR A 68 1.84 7.34 0.01
CA THR A 68 2.56 6.86 1.19
C THR A 68 2.68 5.35 1.12
N TYR A 69 3.89 4.85 1.34
CA TYR A 69 4.18 3.42 1.32
C TYR A 69 4.91 3.01 2.60
N ILE A 70 4.45 1.94 3.23
CA ILE A 70 5.12 1.30 4.36
C ILE A 70 5.65 -0.06 3.88
N ASP A 71 6.97 -0.21 3.83
CA ASP A 71 7.60 -1.48 3.50
C ASP A 71 7.51 -2.49 4.65
N LEU A 72 7.83 -3.74 4.36
CA LEU A 72 7.68 -4.84 5.31
C LEU A 72 8.59 -4.67 6.54
N GLU A 73 9.81 -4.17 6.36
CA GLU A 73 10.76 -3.98 7.47
C GLU A 73 10.23 -2.95 8.46
N LYS A 74 9.76 -1.81 7.94
CA LYS A 74 9.12 -0.78 8.75
C LYS A 74 7.86 -1.30 9.41
N ASN A 75 7.01 -2.04 8.67
CA ASN A 75 5.78 -2.58 9.23
C ASN A 75 6.05 -3.50 10.42
N ILE A 76 6.95 -4.48 10.26
CA ILE A 76 7.31 -5.43 11.33
C ILE A 76 7.89 -4.71 12.56
N LYS A 77 8.65 -3.64 12.33
CA LYS A 77 9.33 -2.90 13.40
C LYS A 77 8.38 -1.99 14.19
N GLU A 78 7.44 -1.34 13.50
CA GLU A 78 6.67 -0.23 14.06
C GLU A 78 5.20 -0.56 14.32
N PHE A 79 4.65 -1.63 13.72
CA PHE A 79 3.22 -1.95 13.80
C PHE A 79 2.99 -3.42 14.13
N LYS A 80 1.98 -3.69 14.95
CA LYS A 80 1.57 -5.05 15.31
C LYS A 80 0.83 -5.74 14.16
N ASP A 81 0.03 -4.99 13.41
CA ASP A 81 -0.79 -5.47 12.30
C ASP A 81 -1.01 -4.39 11.24
N TYR A 82 -1.73 -4.77 10.18
CA TYR A 82 -2.05 -3.88 9.07
C TYR A 82 -2.79 -2.62 9.52
N PHE A 83 -3.73 -2.75 10.46
CA PHE A 83 -4.62 -1.68 10.88
C PHE A 83 -3.89 -0.61 11.68
N GLU A 84 -2.90 -0.97 12.50
CA GLU A 84 -2.07 0.00 13.20
C GLU A 84 -1.31 0.91 12.22
N GLY A 85 -0.71 0.35 11.17
CA GLY A 85 -0.03 1.13 10.13
C GLY A 85 -0.97 2.01 9.31
N LEU A 86 -2.18 1.50 9.00
CA LEU A 86 -3.23 2.30 8.36
C LEU A 86 -3.72 3.44 9.27
N TYR A 87 -3.90 3.18 10.56
CA TYR A 87 -4.32 4.19 11.53
C TYR A 87 -3.25 5.28 11.72
N PHE A 88 -1.97 4.88 11.77
CA PHE A 88 -0.83 5.79 11.76
C PHE A 88 -0.86 6.71 10.55
N PHE A 89 -1.15 6.17 9.36
CA PHE A 89 -1.31 6.96 8.14
C PHE A 89 -2.50 7.93 8.22
N ILE A 90 -3.69 7.46 8.60
CA ILE A 90 -4.90 8.29 8.68
C ILE A 90 -4.70 9.47 9.64
N LYS A 91 -4.09 9.23 10.81
CA LYS A 91 -3.75 10.28 11.79
C LYS A 91 -2.84 11.39 11.27
N LYS A 92 -2.10 11.14 10.19
CA LYS A 92 -1.19 12.13 9.58
C LYS A 92 -1.90 13.04 8.57
N ILE A 93 -3.08 12.65 8.09
CA ILE A 93 -3.81 13.33 7.01
C ILE A 93 -4.96 14.17 7.56
N ILE A 94 -5.55 13.73 8.67
CA ILE A 94 -6.53 14.47 9.48
C ILE A 94 -5.77 15.46 10.36
#